data_AF-A0A7Y5SIH0-F1
#
_entry.id   AF-A0A7Y5SIH0-F1
#
_cell.length_a   1.000
_cell.length_b   1.000
_cell.length_c   1.000
_cell.angle_alpha   90.00
_cell.angle_beta   90.00
_cell.angle_gamma   90.00
#
_symmetry.space_group_name_H-M   'P 1'
#
loop_
_entity.id
_entity.type
_entity.pdbx_description
1 polymer ?
#
loop_
_entity_poly.entity_id
_entity_poly.type
_entity_poly.pdbx_seq_one_letter_code
_entity_poly.pdbx_strand_id
1 'polypeptide(L)'
;MNIIILTIGRSGSTIAAKMLCELGWSLAGADEAYAEHVGFRAINSRLVRGALLSPAEASRFLRSLREPWVIKDPRLVQTWRQWKPYLDGKGNLLLWLARDLEAVETSIRKQGWGMPSARGLLLRGRTLGEHTAECQACFDAWSGPRARVAFEDLRKAVLLFDPSRGTHPSSRSRP
;
A
#
# COMPACT_ATOMS: atom_id res chain seq x y z
N MET A 1 -14.43 9.03 7.82
CA MET A 1 -14.11 7.69 7.30
C MET A 1 -12.61 7.61 7.07
N ASN A 2 -11.91 6.68 7.72
CA ASN A 2 -10.48 6.49 7.51
C ASN A 2 -10.20 5.44 6.43
N ILE A 3 -9.02 5.46 5.82
CA ILE A 3 -8.67 4.58 4.70
C ILE A 3 -7.41 3.77 5.03
N ILE A 4 -7.47 2.47 4.76
CA ILE A 4 -6.34 1.56 4.84
C ILE A 4 -6.03 1.11 3.43
N ILE A 5 -4.84 1.41 2.92
CA ILE A 5 -4.43 0.95 1.59
C ILE A 5 -3.71 -0.39 1.70
N LEU A 6 -4.32 -1.43 1.15
CA LEU A 6 -3.73 -2.73 0.93
C LEU A 6 -2.96 -2.74 -0.39
N THR A 7 -1.71 -3.17 -0.36
CA THR A 7 -0.80 -3.11 -1.52
C THR A 7 0.37 -4.07 -1.31
N ILE A 8 0.88 -4.66 -2.40
CA ILE A 8 2.12 -5.45 -2.40
C ILE A 8 3.39 -4.58 -2.56
N GLY A 9 3.21 -3.26 -2.64
CA GLY A 9 4.28 -2.32 -3.00
C GLY A 9 4.38 -2.16 -4.52
N ARG A 10 4.88 -1.00 -4.96
CA ARG A 10 5.01 -0.64 -6.40
C ARG A 10 3.71 -0.68 -7.22
N SER A 11 2.55 -0.81 -6.58
CA SER A 11 1.22 -0.74 -7.21
C SER A 11 0.65 0.67 -7.36
N GLY A 12 1.49 1.71 -7.29
CA GLY A 12 1.04 3.11 -7.34
C GLY A 12 0.38 3.61 -6.06
N SER A 13 0.47 2.86 -4.96
CA SER A 13 -0.14 3.20 -3.67
C SER A 13 0.34 4.53 -3.07
N THR A 14 1.57 4.97 -3.38
CA THR A 14 2.05 6.32 -3.00
C THR A 14 1.29 7.44 -3.72
N ILE A 15 0.99 7.25 -5.01
CA ILE A 15 0.21 8.23 -5.79
C ILE A 15 -1.21 8.30 -5.23
N ALA A 16 -1.86 7.15 -5.03
CA ALA A 16 -3.20 7.08 -4.46
C ALA A 16 -3.27 7.73 -3.05
N ALA A 17 -2.28 7.47 -2.20
CA ALA A 17 -2.20 8.07 -0.87
C ALA A 17 -2.08 9.60 -0.94
N LYS A 18 -1.26 10.14 -1.84
CA LYS A 18 -1.14 11.58 -2.06
C LYS A 18 -2.42 12.19 -2.63
N MET A 19 -3.09 11.52 -3.58
CA MET A 19 -4.39 11.97 -4.09
C MET A 19 -5.44 12.05 -2.98
N LEU A 20 -5.51 11.05 -2.10
CA LEU A 20 -6.39 11.10 -0.92
C LEU A 20 -6.03 12.25 0.03
N CYS A 21 -4.74 12.58 0.15
CA CYS A 21 -4.29 13.71 0.94
C CYS A 21 -4.81 15.05 0.39
N GLU A 22 -4.72 15.24 -0.92
CA GLU A 22 -5.29 16.43 -1.60
C GLU A 22 -6.81 16.51 -1.44
N LEU A 23 -7.48 15.38 -1.24
CA LEU A 23 -8.93 15.30 -0.98
C LEU A 23 -9.30 15.48 0.51
N GLY A 24 -8.32 15.74 1.38
CA GLY A 24 -8.54 16.08 2.79
C GLY A 24 -8.20 14.98 3.80
N TRP A 25 -7.66 13.83 3.38
CA TRP A 25 -7.16 12.83 4.31
C TRP A 25 -5.76 13.18 4.83
N SER A 26 -5.49 12.90 6.09
CA SER A 26 -4.19 13.09 6.70
C SER A 26 -3.25 11.93 6.38
N LEU A 27 -2.06 12.26 5.87
CA LEU A 27 -0.90 11.38 5.80
C LEU A 27 0.03 11.52 7.03
N ALA A 28 -0.39 12.20 8.09
CA ALA A 28 0.46 12.63 9.20
C ALA A 28 1.53 11.61 9.60
N GLY A 29 2.80 12.05 9.66
CA GLY A 29 3.93 11.18 10.00
C GLY A 29 4.43 10.27 8.86
N ALA A 30 3.90 10.41 7.64
CA ALA A 30 4.39 9.72 6.46
C ALA A 30 5.64 10.35 5.86
N ASP A 31 6.55 9.51 5.37
CA ASP A 31 7.71 10.00 4.61
C ASP A 31 7.31 10.45 3.19
N GLU A 32 8.06 11.39 2.62
CA GLU A 32 7.73 11.98 1.31
C GLU A 32 7.90 11.01 0.13
N ALA A 33 8.87 10.10 0.23
CA ALA A 33 9.29 9.21 -0.84
C ALA A 33 8.24 8.13 -1.12
N TYR A 34 7.69 7.55 -0.06
CA TYR A 34 6.79 6.42 -0.13
C TYR A 34 5.40 6.74 0.39
N ALA A 35 5.17 7.86 1.09
CA ALA A 35 3.91 8.13 1.79
C ALA A 35 3.55 7.01 2.77
N GLU A 36 4.54 6.48 3.50
CA GLU A 36 4.34 5.48 4.56
C GLU A 36 4.53 6.12 5.93
N HIS A 37 3.53 6.02 6.80
CA HIS A 37 3.65 6.51 8.17
C HIS A 37 4.83 5.83 8.88
N VAL A 38 5.81 6.62 9.36
CA VAL A 38 7.07 6.11 9.94
C VAL A 38 6.82 5.16 11.11
N GLY A 39 5.95 5.57 12.06
CA GLY A 39 5.50 4.71 13.16
C GLY A 39 4.82 3.41 12.71
N PHE A 40 3.88 3.47 11.77
CA PHE A 40 3.22 2.27 11.23
C PHE A 40 4.20 1.29 10.59
N ARG A 41 5.14 1.83 9.79
CA ARG A 41 6.22 1.05 9.18
C ARG A 41 7.15 0.43 10.20
N ALA A 42 7.50 1.16 11.25
CA ALA A 42 8.33 0.64 12.33
C ALA A 42 7.65 -0.54 13.03
N ILE A 43 6.37 -0.41 13.37
CA ILE A 43 5.57 -1.51 13.94
C ILE A 43 5.57 -2.70 12.98
N ASN A 44 5.13 -2.52 11.74
CA ASN A 44 5.05 -3.61 10.77
C ASN A 44 6.40 -4.30 10.53
N SER A 45 7.50 -3.55 10.53
CA SER A 45 8.85 -4.13 10.39
C SER A 45 9.26 -4.99 11.58
N ARG A 46 8.80 -4.69 12.81
CA ARG A 46 9.00 -5.59 13.96
C ARG A 46 8.10 -6.82 13.86
N LEU A 47 6.84 -6.65 13.48
CA LEU A 47 5.88 -7.75 13.35
C LEU A 47 6.31 -8.78 12.29
N VAL A 48 6.85 -8.32 11.15
CA VAL A 48 7.44 -9.21 10.12
C VAL A 48 8.61 -10.03 10.67
N ARG A 49 9.34 -9.51 11.68
CA ARG A 49 10.42 -10.21 12.38
C ARG A 49 9.94 -11.08 13.55
N GLY A 50 8.62 -11.28 13.70
CA GLY A 50 8.03 -12.15 14.71
C GLY A 50 7.61 -11.46 16.01
N ALA A 51 7.68 -10.12 16.10
CA ALA A 51 7.12 -9.42 17.25
C ALA A 51 5.58 -9.52 17.27
N LEU A 52 5.01 -9.34 18.47
CA LEU A 52 3.57 -9.28 18.69
C LEU A 52 3.09 -7.83 18.88
N LEU A 53 1.94 -7.50 18.31
CA LEU A 53 1.26 -6.23 18.46
C LEU A 53 0.34 -6.27 19.67
N SER A 54 0.70 -5.55 20.73
CA SER A 54 -0.16 -5.44 21.90
C SER A 54 -1.39 -4.55 21.61
N PRO A 55 -2.55 -4.81 22.26
CA PRO A 55 -3.72 -3.94 22.14
C PRO A 55 -3.45 -2.48 22.52
N ALA A 56 -2.62 -2.26 23.54
CA ALA A 56 -2.25 -0.93 23.99
C ALA A 56 -1.41 -0.18 22.94
N GLU A 57 -0.45 -0.86 22.30
CA GLU A 57 0.36 -0.28 21.22
C GLU A 57 -0.50 0.07 20.01
N ALA A 58 -1.37 -0.84 19.57
CA ALA A 58 -2.28 -0.60 18.45
C ALA A 58 -3.23 0.57 18.73
N SER A 59 -3.85 0.58 19.92
CA SER A 59 -4.78 1.64 20.34
C SER A 59 -4.08 3.00 20.47
N ARG A 60 -2.86 3.04 21.04
CA ARG A 60 -2.06 4.27 21.14
C ARG A 60 -1.68 4.79 19.76
N PHE A 61 -1.24 3.92 18.86
CA PHE A 61 -0.92 4.30 17.48
C PHE A 61 -2.14 4.87 16.76
N LEU A 62 -3.27 4.16 16.74
CA LEU A 62 -4.46 4.61 16.02
C LEU A 62 -5.04 5.93 16.57
N ARG A 63 -5.02 6.13 17.90
CA ARG A 63 -5.45 7.40 18.52
C ARG A 63 -4.51 8.56 18.25
N SER A 64 -3.26 8.29 17.86
CA SER A 64 -2.30 9.35 17.50
C SER A 64 -2.51 9.90 16.09
N LEU A 65 -3.30 9.22 15.25
CA LEU A 65 -3.58 9.64 13.89
C LEU A 65 -4.64 10.74 13.86
N ARG A 66 -4.35 11.85 13.17
CA ARG A 66 -5.33 12.92 12.92
C ARG A 66 -6.39 12.45 11.91
N GLU A 67 -7.66 12.46 12.30
CA GLU A 67 -8.76 12.07 11.42
C GLU A 67 -9.19 13.18 10.44
N PRO A 68 -9.71 12.83 9.23
CA PRO A 68 -9.67 11.48 8.66
C PRO A 68 -8.25 11.13 8.22
N TRP A 69 -7.79 9.90 8.47
CA TRP A 69 -6.43 9.47 8.09
C TRP A 69 -6.43 8.44 6.97
N VAL A 70 -5.33 8.39 6.23
CA VAL A 70 -5.00 7.30 5.31
C VAL A 70 -3.65 6.70 5.70
N ILE A 71 -3.61 5.37 5.88
CA ILE A 71 -2.37 4.65 6.18
C ILE A 71 -2.11 3.57 5.15
N LYS A 72 -0.82 3.35 4.88
CA LYS A 72 -0.35 2.25 4.05
C LYS A 72 1.01 1.77 4.50
N ASP A 73 1.25 0.48 4.35
CA ASP A 73 2.59 -0.13 4.33
C ASP A 73 2.46 -1.46 3.59
N PRO A 74 3.29 -1.76 2.57
CA PRO A 74 3.20 -3.04 1.87
C PRO A 74 3.43 -4.27 2.75
N ARG A 75 4.02 -4.12 3.94
CA ARG A 75 4.17 -5.18 4.95
C ARG A 75 2.87 -5.45 5.70
N LEU A 76 1.87 -4.59 5.61
CA LEU A 76 0.57 -4.80 6.27
C LEU A 76 -0.06 -6.13 5.87
N VAL A 77 0.14 -6.58 4.63
CA VAL A 77 -0.33 -7.88 4.14
C VAL A 77 0.22 -9.02 5.00
N GLN A 78 1.50 -8.97 5.35
CA GLN A 78 2.17 -9.94 6.22
C GLN A 78 1.72 -9.87 7.67
N THR A 79 1.41 -8.66 8.13
CA THR A 79 1.09 -8.38 9.54
C THR A 79 -0.42 -8.27 9.77
N TRP A 80 -1.23 -8.57 8.75
CA TRP A 80 -2.66 -8.30 8.72
C TRP A 80 -3.40 -8.94 9.88
N ARG A 81 -3.07 -10.21 10.19
CA ARG A 81 -3.70 -10.96 11.29
C ARG A 81 -3.58 -10.23 12.63
N GLN A 82 -2.50 -9.49 12.84
CA GLN A 82 -2.28 -8.72 14.07
C GLN A 82 -3.05 -7.39 14.06
N TRP A 83 -3.19 -6.76 12.90
CA TRP A 83 -3.86 -5.45 12.77
C TRP A 83 -5.38 -5.54 12.63
N LYS A 84 -5.90 -6.59 11.98
CA LYS A 84 -7.32 -6.75 11.66
C LYS A 84 -8.24 -6.50 12.87
N PRO A 85 -7.98 -7.06 14.08
CA PRO A 85 -8.87 -6.83 15.23
C PRO A 85 -8.99 -5.36 15.66
N TYR A 86 -8.01 -4.52 15.31
CA TYR A 86 -7.97 -3.12 15.70
C TYR A 86 -8.46 -2.16 14.61
N LEU A 87 -8.46 -2.62 13.36
CA LEU A 87 -8.83 -1.84 12.18
C LEU A 87 -10.25 -2.16 11.70
N ASP A 88 -10.67 -3.42 11.79
CA ASP A 88 -11.95 -3.89 11.27
C ASP A 88 -13.12 -3.43 12.14
N GLY A 89 -14.29 -3.19 11.51
CA GLY A 89 -15.51 -2.76 12.21
C GLY A 89 -15.53 -1.31 12.73
N LYS A 90 -14.51 -0.49 12.46
CA LYS A 90 -14.43 0.91 12.95
C LYS A 90 -14.82 1.98 11.93
N GLY A 91 -15.68 1.63 10.96
CA GLY A 91 -16.06 2.57 9.88
C GLY A 91 -14.89 2.96 8.96
N ASN A 92 -13.86 2.13 8.91
CA ASN A 92 -12.72 2.29 8.01
C ASN A 92 -13.02 1.63 6.65
N LEU A 93 -12.51 2.21 5.56
CA LEU A 93 -12.52 1.63 4.23
C LEU A 93 -11.21 0.88 4.00
N LEU A 94 -11.29 -0.39 3.60
CA LEU A 94 -10.14 -1.13 3.07
C LEU A 94 -10.06 -0.94 1.56
N LEU A 95 -9.02 -0.26 1.09
CA LEU A 95 -8.79 0.02 -0.31
C LEU A 95 -7.62 -0.81 -0.84
N TRP A 96 -7.88 -1.78 -1.71
CA TRP A 96 -6.83 -2.54 -2.36
C TRP A 96 -6.42 -1.91 -3.70
N LEU A 97 -5.19 -1.38 -3.74
CA LEU A 97 -4.55 -0.90 -4.96
C LEU A 97 -3.85 -2.06 -5.66
N ALA A 98 -4.56 -2.65 -6.63
CA ALA A 98 -4.04 -3.69 -7.51
C ALA A 98 -3.27 -3.07 -8.67
N ARG A 99 -2.32 -3.81 -9.21
CA ARG A 99 -1.56 -3.45 -10.40
C ARG A 99 -1.19 -4.70 -11.15
N ASP A 100 -1.04 -4.60 -12.47
CA ASP A 100 -0.48 -5.67 -13.27
C ASP A 100 0.87 -6.17 -12.71
N LEU A 101 1.03 -7.50 -12.65
CA LEU A 101 2.18 -8.13 -12.01
C LEU A 101 3.46 -7.94 -12.79
N GLU A 102 3.40 -7.96 -14.13
CA GLU A 102 4.57 -7.73 -14.99
C GLU A 102 5.08 -6.29 -14.83
N ALA A 103 4.15 -5.33 -14.73
CA ALA A 103 4.47 -3.93 -14.46
C ALA A 103 5.09 -3.73 -13.06
N VAL A 104 4.58 -4.45 -12.05
CA VAL A 104 5.18 -4.47 -10.70
C VAL A 104 6.59 -5.05 -10.75
N GLU A 105 6.77 -6.21 -11.39
CA GLU A 105 8.06 -6.88 -11.50
C GLU A 105 9.10 -6.00 -12.20
N THR A 106 8.74 -5.42 -13.35
CA THR A 106 9.58 -4.46 -14.08
C THR A 106 10.00 -3.29 -13.20
N SER A 107 9.06 -2.77 -12.41
CA SER A 107 9.32 -1.67 -11.47
C SER A 107 10.28 -2.05 -10.36
N ILE A 108 10.19 -3.28 -9.84
CA ILE A 108 11.06 -3.83 -8.79
C ILE A 108 12.48 -4.03 -9.36
N ARG A 109 12.59 -4.67 -10.54
CA ARG A 109 13.87 -4.91 -11.22
C ARG A 109 14.62 -3.60 -11.50
N LYS A 110 13.92 -2.57 -11.99
CA LYS A 110 14.49 -1.24 -12.25
C LYS A 110 15.11 -0.58 -11.01
N GLN A 111 14.66 -0.94 -9.81
CA GLN A 111 15.18 -0.39 -8.56
C GLN A 111 16.27 -1.27 -7.93
N GLY A 112 16.66 -2.37 -8.59
CA GLY A 112 17.57 -3.36 -8.02
C GLY A 112 16.98 -4.04 -6.78
N TRP A 113 15.65 -4.11 -6.68
CA TRP A 113 14.97 -4.74 -5.55
C TRP A 113 14.61 -6.19 -5.89
N GLY A 114 14.42 -6.99 -4.83
CA GLY A 114 14.04 -8.40 -4.96
C GLY A 114 15.21 -9.32 -5.30
N MET A 115 14.95 -10.62 -5.27
CA MET A 115 15.91 -11.68 -5.58
C MET A 115 15.35 -12.61 -6.65
N PRO A 116 16.09 -12.86 -7.75
CA PRO A 116 15.71 -13.90 -8.70
C PRO A 116 15.64 -15.27 -8.00
N SER A 117 14.65 -16.09 -8.38
CA SER A 117 14.53 -17.48 -7.94
C SER A 117 13.91 -18.35 -9.03
N ALA A 118 13.99 -19.68 -8.88
CA ALA A 118 13.31 -20.63 -9.77
C ALA A 118 11.79 -20.44 -9.81
N ARG A 119 11.20 -19.82 -8.78
CA ARG A 119 9.76 -19.54 -8.66
C ARG A 119 9.37 -18.16 -9.21
N GLY A 120 10.32 -17.41 -9.77
CA GLY A 120 10.16 -16.01 -10.19
C GLY A 120 10.84 -15.03 -9.23
N LEU A 121 10.55 -13.73 -9.38
CA LEU A 121 11.14 -12.68 -8.56
C LEU A 121 10.57 -12.71 -7.14
N LEU A 122 11.45 -12.87 -6.15
CA LEU A 122 11.10 -12.81 -4.73
C LEU A 122 11.24 -11.39 -4.21
N LEU A 123 10.18 -10.88 -3.57
CA LEU A 123 10.18 -9.67 -2.78
C LEU A 123 9.93 -10.07 -1.33
N ARG A 124 10.87 -9.79 -0.41
CA ARG A 124 10.71 -10.11 1.02
C ARG A 124 10.39 -11.60 1.28
N GLY A 125 11.10 -12.49 0.59
CA GLY A 125 10.97 -13.95 0.75
C GLY A 125 9.76 -14.58 0.06
N ARG A 126 8.97 -13.83 -0.72
CA ARG A 126 7.78 -14.33 -1.42
C ARG A 126 7.74 -13.84 -2.86
N THR A 127 7.19 -14.65 -3.75
CA THR A 127 6.86 -14.29 -5.13
C THR A 127 5.77 -13.21 -5.17
N LEU A 128 5.67 -12.47 -6.28
CA LEU A 128 4.60 -11.49 -6.46
C LEU A 128 3.20 -12.12 -6.47
N GLY A 129 3.08 -13.34 -7.00
CA GLY A 129 1.84 -14.13 -6.96
C GLY A 129 1.41 -14.44 -5.53
N GLU A 130 2.34 -14.86 -4.67
CA GLU A 130 2.08 -15.11 -3.24
C GLU A 130 1.62 -13.83 -2.50
N HIS A 131 2.30 -12.69 -2.70
CA HIS A 131 1.86 -11.43 -2.10
C HIS A 131 0.45 -11.01 -2.56
N THR A 132 0.12 -11.30 -3.81
CA THR A 132 -1.20 -10.97 -4.39
C THR A 132 -2.28 -11.88 -3.81
N ALA A 133 -2.01 -13.18 -3.69
CA ALA A 133 -2.91 -14.12 -3.04
C ALA A 133 -3.15 -13.75 -1.57
N GLU A 134 -2.12 -13.28 -0.86
CA GLU A 134 -2.27 -12.79 0.51
C GLU A 134 -3.07 -11.49 0.59
N CYS A 135 -2.88 -10.55 -0.34
CA CYS A 135 -3.74 -9.38 -0.43
C CYS A 135 -5.19 -9.78 -0.64
N GLN A 136 -5.47 -10.72 -1.55
CA GLN A 136 -6.81 -11.24 -1.78
C GLN A 136 -7.40 -11.83 -0.50
N ALA A 137 -6.65 -12.68 0.21
CA ALA A 137 -7.10 -13.24 1.48
C ALA A 137 -7.37 -12.18 2.56
N CYS A 138 -6.53 -11.15 2.66
CA CYS A 138 -6.75 -10.03 3.58
C CYS A 138 -8.00 -9.24 3.22
N PHE A 139 -8.19 -8.97 1.93
CA PHE A 139 -9.34 -8.25 1.38
C PHE A 139 -10.63 -9.01 1.62
N ASP A 140 -10.64 -10.32 1.36
CA ASP A 140 -11.81 -11.20 1.53
C ASP A 140 -12.22 -11.34 2.99
N ALA A 141 -11.25 -11.37 3.91
CA ALA A 141 -11.49 -11.47 5.34
C ALA A 141 -11.99 -10.18 6.00
N TRP A 142 -11.92 -9.04 5.31
CA TRP A 142 -12.40 -7.74 5.83
C TRP A 142 -13.92 -7.70 5.89
N SER A 143 -14.50 -7.36 7.04
CA SER A 143 -15.96 -7.31 7.20
C SER A 143 -16.58 -5.93 6.93
N GLY A 144 -15.77 -4.87 6.96
CA GLY A 144 -16.22 -3.50 6.68
C GLY A 144 -16.32 -3.14 5.19
N PRO A 145 -16.56 -1.85 4.89
CA PRO A 145 -16.50 -1.34 3.52
C PRO A 145 -15.15 -1.64 2.88
N ARG A 146 -15.17 -2.13 1.64
CA ARG A 146 -13.95 -2.42 0.87
C ARG A 146 -14.11 -2.08 -0.60
N ALA A 147 -13.02 -1.64 -1.21
CA ALA A 147 -12.94 -1.36 -2.64
C ALA A 147 -11.63 -1.87 -3.21
N ARG A 148 -11.67 -2.40 -4.42
CA ARG A 148 -10.48 -2.78 -5.19
C ARG A 148 -10.39 -1.86 -6.40
N VAL A 149 -9.23 -1.24 -6.58
CA VAL A 149 -8.95 -0.33 -7.69
C VAL A 149 -7.70 -0.80 -8.40
N ALA A 150 -7.78 -1.00 -9.71
CA ALA A 150 -6.61 -1.19 -10.54
C ALA A 150 -5.91 0.16 -10.77
N PHE A 151 -4.60 0.21 -10.56
CA PHE A 151 -3.82 1.43 -10.77
C PHE A 151 -3.88 1.93 -12.22
N GLU A 152 -4.00 1.01 -13.16
CA GLU A 152 -4.17 1.29 -14.58
C GLU A 152 -5.43 2.12 -14.85
N ASP A 153 -6.53 1.85 -14.16
CA ASP A 153 -7.77 2.59 -14.33
C ASP A 153 -7.71 3.95 -13.65
N LEU A 154 -7.03 4.05 -12.50
CA LEU A 154 -6.72 5.34 -11.88
C LEU A 154 -5.88 6.21 -12.84
N ARG A 155 -4.88 5.63 -13.48
CA ARG A 155 -4.05 6.32 -14.48
C ARG A 155 -4.88 6.78 -15.67
N LYS A 156 -5.72 5.91 -16.24
CA LYS A 156 -6.62 6.28 -17.36
C LYS A 156 -7.55 7.44 -16.98
N ALA A 157 -8.15 7.39 -15.78
CA ALA A 157 -9.03 8.45 -15.30
C ALA A 157 -8.29 9.79 -15.19
N VAL A 158 -7.08 9.81 -14.63
CA VAL A 158 -6.26 11.02 -14.55
C VAL A 158 -5.94 11.60 -15.93
N LEU A 159 -5.69 10.75 -16.93
CA LEU A 159 -5.42 11.18 -18.31
C LEU A 159 -6.63 11.87 -18.97
N LEU A 160 -7.86 11.65 -18.49
CA LEU A 160 -9.03 12.37 -19.00
C LEU A 160 -9.05 13.84 -18.57
N PHE A 161 -8.47 14.16 -17.42
CA PHE A 161 -8.41 15.53 -16.91
C PHE A 161 -7.15 16.29 -17.39
N ASP A 162 -6.11 15.57 -17.80
CA ASP A 162 -4.89 16.15 -18.38
C ASP A 162 -4.33 15.25 -19.50
N PRO A 163 -4.86 15.35 -20.72
CA PRO A 163 -4.47 14.50 -21.86
C PRO A 163 -2.99 14.64 -22.24
N SER A 164 -2.38 15.79 -21.92
CA SER A 164 -0.98 16.09 -22.25
C SER A 164 0.03 15.22 -21.50
N ARG A 165 -0.38 14.57 -20.40
CA ARG A 165 0.46 13.62 -19.65
C ARG A 165 0.52 12.22 -20.25
N GLY A 166 -0.38 11.89 -21.19
CA GLY A 166 -0.43 10.58 -21.85
C GLY A 166 0.57 10.42 -23.00
N THR A 167 1.08 11.54 -23.52
CA THR A 167 1.87 11.60 -24.77
C THR A 167 3.37 11.75 -24.55
N HIS A 168 3.87 11.81 -23.31
CA HIS A 168 5.31 11.83 -23.06
C HIS A 168 5.89 10.41 -23.00
N PRO A 169 6.60 9.92 -24.05
CA PRO A 169 7.49 8.79 -23.88
C PRO A 169 8.54 9.17 -22.84
N SER A 170 8.87 8.22 -21.96
CA SER A 170 9.86 8.35 -20.90
C SER A 170 11.22 8.78 -21.45
N SER A 171 11.44 10.09 -21.59
CA SER A 171 12.72 10.70 -21.86
C SER A 171 13.00 11.68 -20.73
N ARG A 172 13.72 11.18 -19.73
CA ARG A 172 14.56 12.01 -18.88
C ARG A 172 15.93 11.36 -18.83
N SER A 173 16.66 11.46 -19.93
CA SER A 173 18.08 11.80 -19.85
C SER A 173 18.14 13.33 -19.72
N ARG A 174 18.79 13.82 -18.67
CA ARG A 174 19.25 15.21 -18.55
C ARG A 174 20.33 15.24 -17.47
N PRO A 175 21.24 16.21 -17.59
CA PRO A 175 22.59 16.05 -18.14
C PRO A 175 23.61 15.53 -17.13
#